data_AF-A0A2U3MY17-F1
#
_entry.id   AF-A0A2U3MY17-F1
#
_cell.length_a   1.000
_cell.length_b   1.000
_cell.length_c   1.000
_cell.angle_alpha   90.00
_cell.angle_beta   90.00
_cell.angle_gamma   90.00
#
_symmetry.space_group_name_H-M   'P 1'
#
loop_
_entity.id
_entity.type
_entity.pdbx_description
1 polymer ?
#
loop_
_entity_poly.entity_id
_entity_poly.type
_entity_poly.pdbx_seq_one_letter_code
_entity_poly.pdbx_strand_id
1 'polypeptide(L)'
;MASQFKEAQQMIREMISPKQRIDIYDHKHMMSDQAFKLSEQEVRALEYIIHKVSKKWNFRPTKYNELVDEPNKPVFKVSTLNAFRKTLEYLS
;
A
#
# COMPACT_ATOMS: atom_id res chain seq x y z
N MET A 1 18.64 22.18 17.15
CA MET A 1 18.16 21.67 15.85
C MET A 1 18.93 22.26 14.67
N ALA A 2 19.02 23.59 14.49
CA ALA A 2 19.73 24.18 13.35
C ALA A 2 21.27 23.92 13.33
N SER A 3 21.93 23.85 14.49
CA SER A 3 23.38 23.59 14.58
C SER A 3 23.77 22.19 14.09
N GLN A 4 22.99 21.18 14.49
CA GLN A 4 23.26 19.77 14.15
C GLN A 4 23.12 19.51 12.63
N PHE A 5 22.15 20.17 11.98
CA PHE A 5 21.99 20.07 10.53
C PHE A 5 23.18 20.71 9.78
N LYS A 6 23.68 21.84 10.29
CA LYS A 6 24.83 22.54 9.72
C LYS A 6 26.12 21.73 9.85
N GLU A 7 26.35 21.12 11.01
CA GLU A 7 27.49 20.23 11.27
C GLU A 7 27.44 18.97 10.40
N ALA A 8 26.27 18.34 10.26
CA ALA A 8 26.09 17.17 9.41
C ALA A 8 26.33 17.49 7.92
N GLN A 9 25.83 18.64 7.43
CA GLN A 9 26.10 19.08 6.06
C GLN A 9 27.58 19.38 5.81
N GLN A 10 28.30 19.86 6.84
CA GLN A 10 29.72 20.14 6.75
C GLN A 10 30.55 18.85 6.69
N MET A 11 30.27 17.86 7.55
CA MET A 11 30.91 16.54 7.46
C MET A 11 30.68 15.87 6.11
N ILE A 12 29.46 15.95 5.57
CA ILE A 12 29.14 15.38 4.25
C ILE A 12 30.02 16.04 3.18
N ARG A 13 30.18 17.37 3.21
CA ARG A 13 31.03 18.10 2.25
C ARG A 13 32.51 17.76 2.38
N GLU A 14 32.99 17.47 3.57
CA GLU A 14 34.39 17.08 3.84
C GLU A 14 34.69 15.64 3.38
N MET A 15 33.68 14.76 3.37
CA MET A 15 33.81 13.36 2.96
C MET A 15 33.75 13.17 1.43
N ILE A 16 33.20 14.13 0.69
CA ILE A 16 33.03 14.06 -0.77
C ILE A 16 34.27 14.67 -1.45
N SER A 17 34.89 13.90 -2.36
CA SER A 17 36.05 14.40 -3.11
C SER A 17 35.69 15.61 -4.00
N PRO A 18 36.60 16.59 -4.22
CA PRO A 18 36.31 17.85 -4.91
C PRO A 18 35.75 17.74 -6.34
N LYS A 19 35.88 16.57 -6.98
CA LYS A 19 35.39 16.29 -8.34
C LYS A 19 34.16 15.37 -8.36
N GLN A 20 33.63 14.99 -7.21
CA GLN A 20 32.52 14.06 -7.11
C GLN A 20 31.20 14.82 -7.09
N ARG A 21 30.44 14.67 -8.17
CA ARG A 21 29.08 15.20 -8.28
C ARG A 21 28.12 14.24 -7.60
N ILE A 22 27.31 14.74 -6.68
CA ILE A 22 26.19 14.00 -6.11
C ILE A 22 24.91 14.48 -6.79
N ASP A 23 24.29 13.61 -7.56
CA ASP A 23 22.94 13.82 -8.07
C ASP A 23 21.97 13.12 -7.09
N ILE A 24 21.18 13.92 -6.36
CA ILE A 24 20.18 13.42 -5.41
C ILE A 24 18.86 13.26 -6.17
N TYR A 25 18.48 12.01 -6.44
CA TYR A 25 17.19 11.69 -7.04
C TYR A 25 16.18 11.34 -5.94
N ASP A 26 15.33 12.30 -5.58
CA ASP A 26 14.22 12.06 -4.67
C ASP A 26 12.98 11.60 -5.45
N HIS A 27 12.83 10.29 -5.59
CA HIS A 27 11.66 9.69 -6.24
C HIS A 27 10.39 9.74 -5.36
N LYS A 28 10.45 10.19 -4.09
CA LYS A 28 9.24 10.24 -3.24
C LYS A 28 8.19 11.21 -3.76
N HIS A 29 8.60 12.23 -4.50
CA HIS A 29 7.70 13.23 -5.09
C HIS A 29 7.43 13.01 -6.58
N MET A 30 8.01 11.98 -7.21
CA MET A 30 7.76 11.69 -8.63
C MET A 30 6.43 10.98 -8.89
N MET A 31 5.79 10.43 -7.86
CA MET A 31 4.47 9.84 -7.98
C MET A 31 3.44 10.92 -7.65
N SER A 32 2.83 11.52 -8.67
CA SER A 32 1.69 12.41 -8.46
C SER A 32 0.60 11.65 -7.69
N ASP A 33 -0.08 12.30 -6.73
CA ASP A 33 -1.18 11.73 -5.92
C ASP A 33 -2.29 11.04 -6.74
N GLN A 34 -2.33 11.23 -8.06
CA GLN A 34 -3.26 10.59 -8.99
C GLN A 34 -2.85 9.19 -9.46
N ALA A 35 -1.61 8.74 -9.26
CA ALA A 35 -1.11 7.50 -9.86
C ALA A 35 -1.59 6.20 -9.17
N PHE A 36 -2.27 6.30 -8.03
CA PHE A 36 -2.64 5.13 -7.22
C PHE A 36 -4.14 4.88 -7.09
N LYS A 37 -4.99 5.69 -7.73
CA LYS A 37 -6.44 5.45 -7.67
C LYS A 37 -6.84 4.27 -8.55
N LEU A 38 -7.71 3.44 -8.02
CA LEU A 38 -8.39 2.40 -8.78
C LEU A 38 -9.31 3.03 -9.81
N SER A 39 -9.42 2.38 -10.96
CA SER A 39 -10.49 2.67 -11.91
C SER A 39 -11.85 2.31 -11.31
N GLU A 40 -12.92 2.94 -11.80
CA GLU A 40 -14.28 2.59 -11.37
C GLU A 40 -14.61 1.10 -11.57
N GLN A 41 -14.04 0.48 -12.60
CA GLN A 41 -14.22 -0.95 -12.87
C GLN A 41 -13.57 -1.81 -11.77
N GLU A 42 -12.37 -1.44 -11.32
CA GLU A 42 -11.66 -2.15 -10.25
C GLU A 42 -12.37 -1.99 -8.90
N VAL A 43 -12.85 -0.78 -8.60
CA VAL A 43 -13.68 -0.51 -7.40
C VAL A 43 -14.90 -1.43 -7.39
N ARG A 44 -15.69 -1.43 -8.48
CA ARG A 44 -16.88 -2.29 -8.61
C ARG A 44 -16.54 -3.77 -8.52
N ALA A 45 -15.40 -4.20 -9.08
CA ALA A 45 -14.96 -5.59 -9.00
C ALA A 45 -14.63 -6.01 -7.55
N LEU A 46 -13.92 -5.16 -6.80
CA LEU A 46 -13.61 -5.41 -5.39
C LEU A 46 -14.88 -5.42 -4.52
N GLU A 47 -15.79 -4.48 -4.73
CA GLU A 47 -17.08 -4.45 -4.04
C GLU A 47 -17.93 -5.70 -4.33
N TYR A 48 -17.91 -6.19 -5.58
CA TYR A 48 -18.58 -7.43 -5.97
C TYR A 48 -17.98 -8.64 -5.25
N ILE A 49 -16.64 -8.72 -5.16
CA ILE A 49 -15.95 -9.79 -4.44
C ILE A 49 -16.34 -9.78 -2.96
N ILE A 50 -16.33 -8.63 -2.30
CA ILE A 50 -16.66 -8.53 -0.87
C ILE A 50 -18.13 -8.91 -0.62
N HIS A 51 -19.07 -8.37 -1.40
CA HIS A 51 -20.50 -8.48 -1.07
C HIS A 51 -21.23 -9.63 -1.76
N LYS A 52 -20.93 -9.91 -3.02
CA LYS A 52 -21.69 -10.89 -3.82
C LYS A 52 -21.05 -12.28 -3.81
N VAL A 53 -19.73 -12.39 -3.81
CA VAL A 53 -19.06 -13.70 -3.80
C VAL A 53 -19.31 -14.43 -2.48
N SER A 54 -19.17 -13.75 -1.33
CA SER A 54 -19.47 -14.37 -0.02
C SER A 54 -20.92 -14.86 0.05
N LYS A 55 -21.89 -14.08 -0.43
CA LYS A 55 -23.32 -14.48 -0.43
C LYS A 55 -23.62 -15.61 -1.41
N LYS A 56 -23.10 -15.53 -2.63
CA LYS A 56 -23.39 -16.51 -3.69
C LYS A 56 -22.87 -17.90 -3.35
N TRP A 57 -21.72 -17.97 -2.68
CA TRP A 57 -21.03 -19.22 -2.40
C TRP A 57 -21.06 -19.60 -0.91
N ASN A 58 -21.87 -18.92 -0.11
CA ASN A 58 -22.02 -19.14 1.34
C ASN A 58 -20.70 -19.08 2.13
N PHE A 59 -19.72 -18.31 1.63
CA PHE A 59 -18.43 -18.19 2.31
C PHE A 59 -18.55 -17.30 3.54
N ARG A 60 -17.86 -17.70 4.61
CA ARG A 60 -17.95 -17.03 5.91
C ARG A 60 -16.65 -16.31 6.25
N PRO A 61 -16.71 -15.04 6.69
CA PRO A 61 -15.52 -14.36 7.18
C PRO A 61 -15.12 -14.90 8.55
N THR A 62 -13.83 -15.11 8.79
CA THR A 62 -13.31 -15.49 10.11
C THR A 62 -12.84 -14.25 10.89
N LYS A 63 -12.50 -14.44 12.18
CA LYS A 63 -11.93 -13.41 13.06
C LYS A 63 -10.64 -12.79 12.48
N TYR A 64 -9.93 -13.51 11.64
CA TYR A 64 -8.67 -13.07 11.03
C TYR A 64 -8.86 -12.39 9.66
N ASN A 65 -10.10 -12.03 9.30
CA ASN A 65 -10.45 -11.45 8.00
C ASN A 65 -10.05 -12.36 6.81
N GLU A 66 -10.05 -13.66 7.07
CA GLU A 66 -10.01 -14.74 6.08
C GLU A 66 -11.42 -14.99 5.56
N LEU A 67 -11.54 -15.57 4.37
CA LEU A 67 -12.82 -16.04 3.84
C LEU A 67 -12.73 -17.55 3.66
N VAL A 68 -13.60 -18.30 4.35
CA VAL A 68 -13.60 -19.77 4.34
C VAL A 68 -14.89 -20.32 3.72
N ASP A 69 -14.80 -21.53 3.16
CA ASP A 69 -15.95 -22.30 2.70
C ASP A 69 -16.60 -23.12 3.84
N GLU A 70 -17.64 -23.91 3.50
CA GLU A 70 -18.35 -24.76 4.46
C GLU A 70 -17.45 -25.79 5.18
N PRO A 71 -16.51 -26.49 4.51
CA PRO A 71 -15.53 -27.35 5.17
C PRO A 71 -14.39 -26.57 5.88
N ASN A 72 -14.52 -25.25 6.05
CA ASN A 72 -13.57 -24.38 6.73
C ASN A 72 -12.19 -24.30 6.03
N LYS A 73 -12.17 -24.48 4.72
CA LYS A 73 -11.00 -24.33 3.87
C LYS A 73 -10.85 -22.85 3.46
N PRO A 74 -9.63 -22.29 3.50
CA PRO A 74 -9.37 -20.92 3.07
C PRO A 74 -9.64 -20.74 1.58
N VAL A 75 -10.61 -19.89 1.25
CA VAL A 75 -10.83 -19.35 -0.10
C VAL A 75 -10.00 -18.09 -0.30
N PHE A 76 -10.04 -17.18 0.68
CA PHE A 76 -9.10 -16.07 0.78
C PHE A 76 -8.26 -16.21 2.04
N LYS A 77 -6.98 -15.90 1.92
CA LYS A 77 -6.03 -15.99 3.02
C LYS A 77 -6.35 -14.96 4.10
N VAL A 78 -5.70 -15.14 5.26
CA VAL A 78 -5.74 -14.21 6.39
C VAL A 78 -5.46 -12.78 5.92
N SER A 79 -6.19 -11.82 6.49
CA SER A 79 -6.09 -10.39 6.19
C SER A 79 -6.52 -9.95 4.78
N THR A 80 -6.90 -10.85 3.87
CA THR A 80 -7.28 -10.47 2.50
C THR A 80 -8.52 -9.58 2.47
N LEU A 81 -9.55 -9.86 3.29
CA LEU A 81 -10.73 -8.99 3.35
C LEU A 81 -10.40 -7.62 3.95
N ASN A 82 -9.46 -7.55 4.88
CA ASN A 82 -8.99 -6.29 5.45
C ASN A 82 -8.21 -5.47 4.41
N ALA A 83 -7.37 -6.13 3.61
CA ALA A 83 -6.66 -5.50 2.51
C ALA A 83 -7.65 -4.90 1.50
N PHE A 84 -8.67 -5.65 1.08
CA PHE A 84 -9.68 -5.13 0.15
C PHE A 84 -10.44 -3.92 0.70
N ARG A 85 -10.80 -3.93 2.00
CA ARG A 85 -11.45 -2.77 2.64
C ARG A 85 -10.54 -1.54 2.64
N LYS A 86 -9.27 -1.70 3.02
CA LYS A 86 -8.28 -0.61 2.98
C LYS A 86 -8.04 -0.10 1.57
N THR A 87 -7.94 -1.00 0.61
CA THR A 87 -7.78 -0.66 -0.80
C THR A 87 -8.96 0.16 -1.29
N LEU A 88 -10.20 -0.19 -0.96
CA LEU A 88 -11.35 0.64 -1.27
C LEU A 88 -11.32 1.97 -0.52
N GLU A 89 -10.99 1.99 0.77
CA GLU A 89 -10.96 3.22 1.57
C GLU A 89 -9.93 4.26 1.08
N TYR A 90 -8.75 3.81 0.67
CA TYR A 90 -7.64 4.69 0.31
C TYR A 90 -7.47 4.93 -1.19
N LEU A 91 -7.93 3.99 -2.04
CA LEU A 91 -7.66 4.01 -3.48
C LEU A 91 -8.93 4.13 -4.35
N SER A 92 -10.15 4.12 -3.79
CA SER A 92 -11.37 4.44 -4.57
C SER A 92 -11.50 5.92 -4.89
#